data_AF-A0A970H0U1-F1
#
_entry.id   AF-A0A970H0U1-F1
#
_cell.length_a   1.000
_cell.length_b   1.000
_cell.length_c   1.000
_cell.angle_alpha   90.00
_cell.angle_beta   90.00
_cell.angle_gamma   90.00
#
_symmetry.space_group_name_H-M   'P 1'
#
loop_
_entity.id
_entity.type
_entity.pdbx_description
1 polymer ?
#
loop_
_entity_poly.entity_id
_entity_poly.type
_entity_poly.pdbx_seq_one_letter_code
_entity_poly.pdbx_strand_id
1 'polypeptide(L)'
;MGKHLTMEDRITIQKLLKVGKSYAEIAKELSRPASTISREVKKHRTFISWKEVSTMQTKNACKKRFDCKISGKCKKPSCEAIHHKNCKYCGGCNDYCSEFEEDICTRYDSPPYVCNRCPLSKYLYDAEKALKEYRKKLSESRQGISVTREHFKHIDDIISPRL
;
A
#
# COMPACT_ATOMS: atom_id res chain seq x y z
N MET A 1 5.47 28.64 -6.28
CA MET A 1 5.21 27.75 -5.13
C MET A 1 3.74 27.33 -5.15
N GLY A 2 3.45 26.04 -5.36
CA GLY A 2 2.07 25.55 -5.33
C GLY A 2 1.57 25.42 -3.90
N LYS A 3 0.36 25.90 -3.61
CA LYS A 3 -0.29 25.75 -2.30
C LYS A 3 -0.43 24.26 -1.97
N HIS A 4 0.20 23.80 -0.90
CA HIS A 4 0.11 22.42 -0.44
C HIS A 4 -1.34 21.98 -0.23
N LEU A 5 -1.61 20.68 -0.36
CA LEU A 5 -2.90 20.13 0.02
C LEU A 5 -3.09 20.29 1.54
N THR A 6 -4.29 20.68 1.98
CA THR A 6 -4.65 20.76 3.40
C THR A 6 -5.08 19.39 3.94
N MET A 7 -5.52 19.33 5.20
CA MET A 7 -6.14 18.10 5.72
C MET A 7 -7.52 17.88 5.08
N GLU A 8 -8.31 18.93 4.94
CA GLU A 8 -9.64 18.90 4.32
C GLU A 8 -9.56 18.43 2.85
N ASP A 9 -8.55 18.90 2.11
CA ASP A 9 -8.28 18.42 0.75
C ASP A 9 -8.11 16.89 0.75
N ARG A 10 -7.30 16.35 1.68
CA ARG A 10 -7.00 14.91 1.77
C ARG A 10 -8.20 14.09 2.22
N ILE A 11 -8.97 14.57 3.19
CA ILE A 11 -10.22 13.93 3.64
C ILE A 11 -11.20 13.83 2.47
N THR A 12 -11.33 14.89 1.68
CA THR A 12 -12.19 14.91 0.49
C THR A 12 -11.70 13.93 -0.57
N ILE A 13 -10.39 13.89 -0.87
CA ILE A 13 -9.80 12.87 -1.76
C ILE A 13 -10.19 11.46 -1.28
N GLN A 14 -9.98 11.14 0.00
CA GLN A 14 -10.32 9.83 0.57
C GLN A 14 -11.81 9.50 0.42
N LYS A 15 -12.70 10.43 0.75
CA LYS A 15 -14.15 10.27 0.63
C LYS A 15 -14.57 9.99 -0.81
N LEU A 16 -14.07 10.78 -1.76
CA LEU A 16 -14.42 10.65 -3.17
C LEU A 16 -13.82 9.40 -3.83
N LEU A 17 -12.62 8.99 -3.42
CA LEU A 17 -12.05 7.69 -3.82
C LEU A 17 -12.89 6.51 -3.32
N LYS A 18 -13.44 6.60 -2.10
CA LYS A 18 -14.30 5.55 -1.53
C LYS A 18 -15.59 5.34 -2.33
N VAL A 19 -16.17 6.41 -2.86
CA VAL A 19 -17.36 6.33 -3.73
C VAL A 19 -17.01 6.03 -5.20
N GLY A 20 -15.71 5.97 -5.55
CA GLY A 20 -15.24 5.57 -6.87
C GLY A 20 -15.18 6.69 -7.90
N LYS A 21 -15.04 7.95 -7.46
CA LYS A 21 -14.87 9.10 -8.36
C LYS A 21 -13.50 9.10 -9.04
N SER A 22 -13.47 9.58 -10.28
CA SER A 22 -12.24 9.77 -11.05
C SER A 22 -11.42 10.96 -10.53
N TYR A 23 -10.12 11.00 -10.83
CA TYR A 23 -9.30 12.17 -10.48
C TYR A 23 -9.78 13.46 -11.12
N ALA A 24 -10.43 13.41 -12.28
CA ALA A 24 -11.01 14.58 -12.93
C ALA A 24 -12.20 15.14 -12.14
N GLU A 25 -13.05 14.28 -11.58
CA GLU A 25 -14.16 14.71 -10.72
C GLU A 25 -13.64 15.26 -9.38
N ILE A 26 -12.67 14.59 -8.76
CA ILE A 26 -12.04 15.04 -7.51
C ILE A 26 -11.34 16.40 -7.70
N ALA A 27 -10.69 16.58 -8.85
CA ALA A 27 -10.04 17.84 -9.23
C ALA A 27 -11.01 19.01 -9.30
N LYS A 28 -12.19 18.79 -9.88
CA LYS A 28 -13.26 19.80 -9.95
C LYS A 28 -13.75 20.17 -8.55
N GLU A 29 -14.03 19.19 -7.70
CA GLU A 29 -14.51 19.43 -6.33
C GLU A 29 -13.51 20.27 -5.51
N LEU A 30 -12.23 19.93 -5.58
CA LEU A 30 -11.19 20.57 -4.77
C LEU A 30 -10.62 21.84 -5.39
N SER A 31 -11.00 22.18 -6.63
CA SER A 31 -10.34 23.20 -7.43
C SER A 31 -8.81 22.99 -7.48
N ARG A 32 -8.37 21.74 -7.63
CA ARG A 32 -6.95 21.33 -7.71
C ARG A 32 -6.68 20.56 -8.99
N PRO A 33 -5.47 20.65 -9.58
CA PRO A 33 -5.13 19.85 -10.76
C PRO A 33 -5.23 18.34 -10.48
N ALA A 34 -5.82 17.59 -11.42
CA ALA A 34 -5.92 16.12 -11.33
C ALA A 34 -4.54 15.45 -11.17
N SER A 35 -3.49 16.04 -11.77
CA SER A 35 -2.11 15.56 -11.61
C SER A 35 -1.58 15.70 -10.18
N THR A 36 -2.02 16.72 -9.44
CA THR A 36 -1.69 16.89 -8.01
C THR A 36 -2.33 15.81 -7.17
N ILE A 37 -3.62 15.53 -7.39
CA ILE A 37 -4.35 14.45 -6.71
C ILE A 37 -3.73 13.09 -7.05
N SER A 38 -3.45 12.84 -8.33
CA SER A 38 -2.81 11.61 -8.78
C SER A 38 -1.45 11.38 -8.11
N ARG A 39 -0.61 12.41 -8.00
CA ARG A 39 0.70 12.30 -7.33
C ARG A 39 0.54 12.07 -5.83
N GLU A 40 -0.39 12.78 -5.18
CA GLU A 40 -0.69 12.61 -3.76
C GLU A 40 -1.07 11.16 -3.46
N VAL A 41 -2.07 10.64 -4.18
CA VAL A 41 -2.59 9.28 -3.97
C VAL A 41 -1.53 8.23 -4.28
N LYS A 42 -0.81 8.36 -5.40
CA LYS A 42 0.24 7.40 -5.76
C LYS A 42 1.40 7.39 -4.76
N LYS A 43 1.72 8.54 -4.16
CA LYS A 43 2.83 8.69 -3.22
C LYS A 43 2.50 8.23 -1.81
N HIS A 44 1.26 8.44 -1.36
CA HIS A 44 0.84 8.23 0.04
C HIS A 44 -0.16 7.08 0.21
N ARG A 45 -0.31 6.22 -0.81
CA ARG A 45 -1.08 4.98 -0.67
C ARG A 45 -0.36 3.98 0.25
N THR A 46 -1.14 3.25 1.03
CA THR A 46 -0.66 2.17 1.91
C THR A 46 -1.09 0.82 1.35
N PHE A 47 -0.17 -0.14 1.31
CA PHE A 47 -0.50 -1.52 0.99
C PHE A 47 -1.18 -2.17 2.20
N ILE A 48 -2.28 -2.85 1.97
CA ILE A 48 -3.02 -3.64 2.96
C ILE A 48 -3.00 -5.08 2.47
N SER A 49 -2.44 -5.97 3.30
CA SER A 49 -2.42 -7.40 3.01
C SER A 49 -3.82 -8.01 3.18
N TRP A 50 -4.14 -9.03 2.39
CA TRP A 50 -5.32 -9.87 2.60
C TRP A 50 -5.42 -10.43 4.03
N LYS A 51 -4.29 -10.60 4.74
CA LYS A 51 -4.24 -11.03 6.14
C LYS A 51 -4.86 -10.01 7.10
N GLU A 52 -4.80 -8.73 6.75
CA GLU A 52 -5.32 -7.61 7.54
C GLU A 52 -6.80 -7.31 7.20
N VAL A 53 -7.32 -7.87 6.11
CA VAL A 53 -8.72 -7.66 5.69
C VAL A 53 -9.60 -8.71 6.36
N SER A 54 -10.39 -8.30 7.36
CA SER A 54 -11.29 -9.15 8.14
C SER A 54 -12.57 -9.59 7.41
N THR A 55 -12.49 -9.92 6.12
CA THR A 55 -13.63 -10.46 5.36
C THR A 55 -13.61 -11.99 5.38
N MET A 56 -14.77 -12.62 5.68
CA MET A 56 -14.97 -14.08 5.52
C MET A 56 -14.59 -14.61 4.12
N GLN A 57 -14.54 -13.72 3.13
CA GLN A 57 -14.37 -14.01 1.71
C GLN A 57 -12.94 -14.40 1.28
N THR A 58 -11.92 -14.27 2.12
CA THR A 58 -10.53 -14.63 1.74
C THR A 58 -9.84 -15.52 2.77
N LYS A 59 -10.49 -16.63 3.14
CA LYS A 59 -9.78 -17.71 3.85
C LYS A 59 -8.64 -18.27 2.99
N ASN A 60 -8.83 -18.35 1.67
CA ASN A 60 -7.80 -18.74 0.71
C ASN A 60 -7.50 -17.56 -0.23
N ALA A 61 -6.30 -17.00 -0.13
CA ALA A 61 -5.83 -15.88 -0.94
C ALA A 61 -5.14 -16.31 -2.24
N CYS A 62 -5.12 -17.60 -2.57
CA CYS A 62 -4.47 -18.09 -3.77
C CYS A 62 -5.24 -17.66 -5.03
N LYS A 63 -4.52 -17.12 -6.02
CA LYS A 63 -5.02 -16.73 -7.35
C LYS A 63 -5.58 -17.92 -8.12
N LYS A 64 -4.97 -19.09 -7.94
CA LYS A 64 -5.34 -20.35 -8.60
C LYS A 64 -6.48 -21.09 -7.90
N ARG A 65 -7.04 -20.57 -6.80
CA ARG A 65 -7.95 -21.32 -5.90
C ARG A 65 -9.20 -21.91 -6.55
N PHE A 66 -9.70 -21.30 -7.63
CA PHE A 66 -10.91 -21.76 -8.33
C PHE A 66 -10.64 -22.92 -9.29
N ASP A 67 -9.45 -22.95 -9.90
CA ASP A 67 -9.05 -23.91 -10.94
C ASP A 67 -7.96 -24.90 -10.45
N CYS A 68 -7.60 -24.82 -9.17
CA CYS A 68 -6.54 -25.63 -8.58
C CYS A 68 -6.90 -27.12 -8.60
N LYS A 69 -6.10 -27.91 -9.32
CA LYS A 69 -6.25 -29.37 -9.43
C LYS A 69 -5.49 -30.15 -8.36
N ILE A 70 -4.81 -29.45 -7.44
CA ILE A 70 -4.03 -30.08 -6.36
C ILE A 70 -5.02 -30.63 -5.32
N SER A 71 -5.18 -31.95 -5.33
CA SER A 71 -5.95 -32.69 -4.34
C SER A 71 -5.02 -33.66 -3.61
N GLY A 72 -5.23 -33.83 -2.30
CA GLY A 72 -4.47 -34.80 -1.48
C GLY A 72 -2.97 -34.51 -1.25
N LYS A 73 -2.43 -33.39 -1.73
CA LYS A 73 -1.02 -32.98 -1.52
C LYS A 73 -0.85 -31.81 -0.53
N CYS A 74 -1.92 -31.43 0.17
CA CYS A 74 -1.87 -30.33 1.13
C CYS A 74 -1.17 -30.80 2.42
N LYS A 75 -0.01 -30.23 2.73
CA LYS A 75 0.81 -30.55 3.92
C LYS A 75 0.27 -29.97 5.24
N LYS A 76 -0.99 -29.51 5.24
CA LYS A 76 -1.60 -29.00 6.48
C LYS A 76 -2.02 -30.22 7.33
N PRO A 77 -1.62 -30.30 8.62
CA PRO A 77 -1.89 -31.48 9.45
C PRO A 77 -3.37 -31.90 9.51
N SER A 78 -4.30 -30.94 9.57
CA SER A 78 -5.74 -31.22 9.57
C SER A 78 -6.29 -31.70 8.22
N CYS A 79 -5.55 -31.48 7.13
CA CYS A 79 -5.96 -31.81 5.77
C CYS A 79 -5.39 -33.14 5.28
N GLU A 80 -4.32 -33.64 5.89
CA GLU A 80 -3.73 -34.96 5.63
C GLU A 80 -4.67 -36.11 6.02
N ALA A 81 -5.47 -35.94 7.09
CA ALA A 81 -6.38 -36.98 7.58
C ALA A 81 -7.71 -37.09 6.82
N ILE A 82 -8.20 -36.01 6.18
CA ILE A 82 -9.58 -35.93 5.63
C ILE A 82 -9.57 -35.74 4.10
N HIS A 83 -8.41 -35.53 3.48
CA HIS A 83 -8.27 -35.13 2.07
C HIS A 83 -9.24 -33.99 1.73
N HIS A 84 -8.86 -32.73 1.97
CA HIS A 84 -9.69 -31.61 1.51
C HIS A 84 -9.88 -31.68 -0.01
N LYS A 85 -11.04 -32.18 -0.45
CA LYS A 85 -11.43 -32.26 -1.86
C LYS A 85 -11.51 -30.86 -2.49
N ASN A 86 -11.72 -29.83 -1.66
CA ASN A 86 -11.93 -28.45 -2.08
C ASN A 86 -10.91 -27.50 -1.45
N CYS A 87 -9.67 -27.49 -1.97
CA CYS A 87 -8.65 -26.51 -1.56
C CYS A 87 -9.09 -25.06 -1.75
N LYS A 88 -10.05 -24.80 -2.66
CA LYS A 88 -10.72 -23.51 -2.87
C LYS A 88 -11.14 -22.79 -1.58
N TYR A 89 -11.63 -23.54 -0.59
CA TYR A 89 -12.13 -23.00 0.68
C TYR A 89 -11.17 -23.23 1.85
N CYS A 90 -10.04 -23.89 1.63
CA CYS A 90 -9.07 -24.22 2.66
C CYS A 90 -8.09 -23.05 2.86
N GLY A 91 -8.09 -22.44 4.05
CA GLY A 91 -7.09 -21.41 4.39
C GLY A 91 -5.68 -21.95 4.61
N GLY A 92 -5.53 -23.28 4.76
CA GLY A 92 -4.23 -23.93 4.75
C GLY A 92 -3.47 -23.78 3.43
N CYS A 93 -4.15 -23.45 2.33
CA CYS A 93 -3.48 -23.20 1.06
C CYS A 93 -2.47 -22.05 1.17
N ASN A 94 -2.74 -21.03 1.99
CA ASN A 94 -1.90 -19.84 2.09
C ASN A 94 -0.53 -20.14 2.71
N ASP A 95 -0.47 -21.09 3.64
CA ASP A 95 0.75 -21.36 4.41
C ASP A 95 1.43 -22.68 4.03
N TYR A 96 0.69 -23.65 3.48
CA TYR A 96 1.17 -25.03 3.29
C TYR A 96 1.20 -25.51 1.83
N CYS A 97 0.69 -24.73 0.87
CA CYS A 97 0.69 -25.12 -0.54
C CYS A 97 1.99 -24.66 -1.23
N SER A 98 2.74 -25.59 -1.82
CA SER A 98 3.96 -25.27 -2.57
C SER A 98 3.70 -24.43 -3.82
N GLU A 99 2.50 -24.58 -4.41
CA GLU A 99 2.07 -23.85 -5.61
C GLU A 99 1.28 -22.57 -5.28
N PHE A 100 1.33 -22.12 -4.02
CA PHE A 100 0.61 -20.92 -3.60
C PHE A 100 1.11 -19.69 -4.38
N GLU A 101 0.17 -18.95 -4.96
CA GLU A 101 0.42 -17.65 -5.59
C GLU A 101 -0.67 -16.70 -5.10
N GLU A 102 -0.28 -15.63 -4.41
CA GLU A 102 -1.21 -14.66 -3.85
C GLU A 102 -2.00 -13.93 -4.95
N ASP A 103 -3.31 -13.81 -4.75
CA ASP A 103 -4.22 -13.02 -5.56
C ASP A 103 -4.15 -11.56 -5.11
N ILE A 104 -3.43 -10.75 -5.89
CA ILE A 104 -3.22 -9.33 -5.62
C ILE A 104 -4.12 -8.50 -6.54
N CYS A 105 -4.77 -7.47 -6.00
CA CYS A 105 -5.67 -6.63 -6.79
C CYS A 105 -4.92 -5.80 -7.83
N THR A 106 -4.96 -6.14 -9.11
CA THR A 106 -4.28 -5.37 -10.19
C THR A 106 -4.91 -4.00 -10.51
N ARG A 107 -6.06 -3.65 -9.92
CA ARG A 107 -6.73 -2.36 -10.19
C ARG A 107 -5.88 -1.14 -9.82
N TYR A 108 -4.87 -1.30 -8.96
CA TYR A 108 -3.97 -0.21 -8.60
C TYR A 108 -2.93 0.12 -9.68
N ASP A 109 -2.82 -0.66 -10.75
CA ASP A 109 -1.89 -0.38 -11.86
C ASP A 109 -2.36 0.80 -12.72
N SER A 110 -3.64 1.15 -12.59
CA SER A 110 -4.27 2.28 -13.27
C SER A 110 -4.88 3.27 -12.26
N PRO A 111 -5.10 4.54 -12.64
CA PRO A 111 -5.86 5.48 -11.82
C PRO A 111 -7.19 4.88 -11.35
N PRO A 112 -7.55 4.99 -10.06
CA PRO A 112 -6.96 5.87 -9.04
C PRO A 112 -5.84 5.23 -8.19
N TYR A 113 -5.17 4.19 -8.67
CA TYR A 113 -4.06 3.48 -8.03
C TYR A 113 -4.36 2.91 -6.63
N VAL A 114 -5.63 2.82 -6.26
CA VAL A 114 -6.13 2.28 -5.00
C VAL A 114 -7.43 1.51 -5.24
N CYS A 115 -7.76 0.56 -4.37
CA CYS A 115 -9.02 -0.16 -4.44
C CYS A 115 -9.64 -0.35 -3.06
N ASN A 116 -10.74 0.35 -2.78
CA ASN A 116 -11.41 0.23 -1.48
C ASN A 116 -12.43 -0.92 -1.42
N ARG A 117 -12.74 -1.58 -2.55
CA ARG A 117 -13.88 -2.49 -2.70
C ARG A 117 -13.52 -3.97 -2.86
N CYS A 118 -12.24 -4.34 -2.89
CA CYS A 118 -11.83 -5.74 -3.02
C CYS A 118 -11.35 -6.32 -1.68
N PRO A 119 -11.51 -7.62 -1.45
CA PRO A 119 -11.00 -8.30 -0.26
C PRO A 119 -9.52 -8.75 -0.41
N LEU A 120 -8.97 -8.63 -1.62
CA LEU A 120 -7.58 -8.98 -1.94
C LEU A 120 -6.59 -8.00 -1.30
N SER A 121 -5.31 -8.40 -1.29
CA SER A 121 -4.22 -7.46 -1.06
C SER A 121 -4.31 -6.28 -2.02
N LYS A 122 -4.28 -5.06 -1.48
CA LYS A 122 -4.66 -3.84 -2.21
C LYS A 122 -3.94 -2.62 -1.66
N TYR A 123 -3.93 -1.55 -2.45
CA TYR A 123 -3.56 -0.24 -1.96
C TYR A 123 -4.81 0.55 -1.53
N LEU A 124 -4.73 1.21 -0.38
CA LEU A 124 -5.71 2.17 0.10
C LEU A 124 -5.05 3.55 0.25
N TYR A 125 -5.86 4.60 0.14
CA TYR A 125 -5.45 5.96 0.49
C TYR A 125 -6.09 6.35 1.81
N ASP A 126 -5.26 6.82 2.75
CA ASP A 126 -5.65 7.26 4.07
C ASP A 126 -5.11 8.68 4.31
N ALA A 127 -6.02 9.62 4.56
CA ALA A 127 -5.73 11.05 4.66
C ALA A 127 -4.85 11.38 5.86
N GLU A 128 -5.06 10.71 6.99
CA GLU A 128 -4.29 10.95 8.22
C GLU A 128 -2.87 10.42 8.06
N LYS A 129 -2.71 9.21 7.53
CA LYS A 129 -1.39 8.63 7.21
C LYS A 129 -0.65 9.50 6.19
N ALA A 130 -1.33 9.91 5.11
CA ALA A 130 -0.76 10.79 4.10
C ALA A 130 -0.27 12.12 4.68
N LEU A 131 -1.07 12.77 5.54
CA LEU A 131 -0.67 14.01 6.19
C LEU A 131 0.51 13.81 7.14
N LYS A 132 0.50 12.73 7.94
CA LYS A 132 1.59 12.40 8.87
C LYS A 132 2.91 12.18 8.12
N GLU A 133 2.90 11.39 7.06
CA GLU A 133 4.06 11.17 6.19
C GLU A 133 4.54 12.47 5.52
N TYR A 134 3.61 13.27 5.01
CA TYR A 134 3.93 14.56 4.40
C TYR A 134 4.64 15.50 5.39
N ARG A 135 4.11 15.63 6.62
CA ARG A 135 4.71 16.47 7.67
C ARG A 135 6.09 15.96 8.11
N LYS A 136 6.22 14.63 8.27
CA LYS A 136 7.50 14.00 8.59
C LYS A 136 8.55 14.35 7.53
N LYS A 137 8.23 14.12 6.25
CA LYS A 137 9.13 14.44 5.12
C LYS A 137 9.45 15.94 5.02
N LEU A 138 8.48 16.81 5.31
CA LEU A 138 8.69 18.25 5.34
C LEU A 138 9.65 18.68 6.45
N SER A 139 9.53 18.06 7.62
CA SER A 139 10.45 18.27 8.76
C SER A 139 11.86 17.81 8.40
N GLU A 140 12.00 16.57 7.93
CA GLU A 140 13.29 15.99 7.53
C GLU A 140 13.98 16.83 6.44
N SER A 141 13.23 17.30 5.43
CA SER A 141 13.78 18.16 4.38
C SER A 141 14.26 19.53 4.87
N ARG A 142 13.78 20.01 6.02
CA ARG A 142 14.10 21.33 6.58
C ARG A 142 15.10 21.30 7.71
N GLN A 143 15.37 20.11 8.26
CA GLN A 143 16.39 19.94 9.31
C GLN A 143 17.81 20.16 8.79
N GLY A 144 18.03 20.11 7.47
CA GLY A 144 19.36 20.25 6.87
C GLY A 144 20.32 19.17 7.37
N ILE A 145 21.58 19.22 6.93
CA ILE A 145 22.64 18.50 7.64
C ILE A 145 23.02 19.43 8.80
N SER A 146 22.53 19.14 10.01
CA SER A 146 23.03 19.79 11.23
C SER A 146 24.43 19.28 11.52
N VAL A 147 25.42 19.66 10.71
CA VAL A 147 26.83 19.44 11.03
C VAL A 147 27.17 20.40 12.15
N THR A 148 27.44 19.89 13.36
CA THR A 148 27.97 20.72 14.43
C THR A 148 29.36 21.22 14.05
N ARG A 149 29.82 22.31 14.67
CA ARG A 149 31.12 22.90 14.33
C ARG A 149 32.26 21.89 14.54
N GLU A 150 32.11 20.99 15.50
CA GLU A 150 33.04 19.89 15.80
C GLU A 150 33.04 18.83 14.70
N HIS A 151 31.87 18.45 14.20
CA HIS A 151 31.75 17.45 13.14
C HIS A 151 32.27 17.99 11.80
N PHE A 152 32.09 19.29 11.55
CA PHE A 152 32.68 19.97 10.39
C PHE A 152 34.20 20.02 10.49
N LYS A 153 34.72 20.38 11.68
CA LYS A 153 36.16 20.42 11.94
C LYS A 153 36.80 19.04 11.81
N HIS A 154 36.12 18.00 12.26
CA HIS A 154 36.59 16.62 12.08
C HIS A 154 36.68 16.21 10.60
N ILE A 155 35.69 16.59 9.79
CA ILE A 155 35.73 16.33 8.34
C ILE A 155 36.85 17.15 7.68
N ASP A 156 37.00 18.42 8.07
CA ASP A 156 38.06 19.32 7.58
C ASP A 156 39.45 18.79 7.91
N ASP A 157 39.68 18.33 9.15
CA ASP A 157 40.95 17.75 9.60
C ASP A 157 41.32 16.47 8.82
N ILE A 158 40.34 15.73 8.28
CA ILE A 158 40.59 14.54 7.44
C ILE A 158 40.90 14.92 5.99
N ILE A 159 40.26 15.96 5.47
CA ILE A 159 40.31 16.32 4.04
C ILE A 159 41.44 17.33 3.75
N SER A 160 41.58 18.37 4.55
CA SER A 160 42.53 19.47 4.32
C SER A 160 44.01 19.04 4.26
N PRO A 161 44.50 18.05 5.03
CA PRO A 161 45.88 17.56 4.91
C PRO A 161 46.14 16.70 3.66
N ARG A 162 45.12 16.42 2.85
CA ARG A 162 45.21 15.57 1.65
C ARG A 162 44.90 16.30 0.34
N LEU A 163 44.75 17.63 0.42
CA LEU A 163 44.69 18.57 -0.69
C LEU A 163 46.05 19.28 -0.81
#